data_AF-K1U442-F1
#
_entry.id   AF-K1U442-F1
#
_cell.length_a   1.000
_cell.length_b   1.000
_cell.length_c   1.000
_cell.angle_alpha   90.00
_cell.angle_beta   90.00
_cell.angle_gamma   90.00
#
_symmetry.space_group_name_H-M   'P 1'
#
loop_
_entity.id
_entity.type
_entity.pdbx_description
1 polymer ?
#
loop_
_entity_poly.entity_id
_entity_poly.type
_entity_poly.pdbx_seq_one_letter_code
_entity_poly.pdbx_strand_id
1 'polypeptide(L)'
;DWYIFRIAETYLLRAEAYIWKGDATSLQKAADDVNKVRRRAGADELDADQMTIRTILDERARELYYEEPRKTELTRIAFIYAKTGKADDKGRTYRMDNFSEKNFFYDHIMDVTDFYNKGVKTPIGNEYTIAPHNVLWPIALNAISTNVQGHINQTPGYAGSENNIEPLDIDFSK
;
A
#
# COMPACT_ATOMS: atom_id res chain seq x y z
N ASP A 1 -5.41 26.75 0.13
CA ASP A 1 -4.26 25.92 0.49
C ASP A 1 -4.62 24.44 0.52
N TRP A 2 -3.63 23.59 0.27
CA TRP A 2 -3.75 22.13 0.33
C TRP A 2 -2.77 21.61 1.38
N TYR A 3 -3.22 20.77 2.31
CA TYR A 3 -2.34 20.20 3.32
C TYR A 3 -1.43 19.13 2.70
N ILE A 4 -0.11 19.30 2.83
CA ILE A 4 0.88 18.29 2.42
C ILE A 4 1.27 17.41 3.60
N PHE A 5 1.37 17.99 4.79
CA PHE A 5 1.66 17.28 6.03
C PHE A 5 0.89 17.90 7.19
N ARG A 6 0.46 17.06 8.14
CA ARG A 6 -0.13 17.52 9.39
C ARG A 6 0.13 16.57 10.54
N ILE A 7 0.04 17.10 11.76
CA ILE A 7 0.47 16.37 12.96
C ILE A 7 -0.29 15.05 13.18
N ALA A 8 -1.57 14.96 12.81
CA ALA A 8 -2.33 13.72 12.92
C ALA A 8 -1.75 12.62 12.04
N GLU A 9 -1.31 12.94 10.82
CA GLU A 9 -0.62 11.99 9.96
C GLU A 9 0.65 11.46 10.62
N THR A 10 1.41 12.32 11.30
CA THR A 10 2.62 11.93 12.02
C THR A 10 2.31 10.98 13.18
N TYR A 11 1.24 11.22 13.94
CA TYR A 11 0.78 10.29 14.96
C TYR A 11 0.43 8.93 14.35
N LEU A 12 -0.34 8.91 13.26
CA LEU A 12 -0.75 7.67 12.61
C LEU A 12 0.43 6.92 11.97
N LEU A 13 1.40 7.63 11.37
CA LEU A 13 2.61 7.02 10.80
C LEU A 13 3.50 6.41 11.89
N ARG A 14 3.63 7.08 13.04
CA ARG A 14 4.40 6.56 14.18
C ARG A 14 3.69 5.36 14.82
N ALA A 15 2.36 5.39 14.96
CA ALA A 15 1.58 4.25 15.41
C ALA A 15 1.76 3.03 14.50
N GLU A 16 1.76 3.22 13.18
CA GLU A 16 2.04 2.15 12.23
C GLU A 16 3.43 1.53 12.45
N ALA A 17 4.47 2.36 12.63
CA ALA A 17 5.82 1.86 12.92
C ALA A 17 5.87 1.00 14.20
N TYR A 18 5.11 1.39 15.23
CA TYR A 18 4.99 0.60 16.46
C TYR A 18 4.27 -0.74 16.24
N ILE A 19 3.23 -0.77 15.40
CA ILE A 19 2.53 -2.00 15.01
C ILE A 19 3.52 -2.96 14.31
N TRP A 20 4.35 -2.46 13.40
CA TRP A 20 5.36 -3.28 12.73
C TRP A 20 6.40 -3.88 13.69
N LYS A 21 6.74 -3.16 14.76
CA LYS A 21 7.65 -3.65 15.80
C LYS A 21 7.01 -4.77 16.63
N GLY A 22 5.71 -4.66 16.93
CA GLY A 22 4.86 -5.75 17.40
C GLY A 22 5.05 -6.21 18.85
N ASP A 23 6.02 -5.67 19.60
CA ASP A 23 6.12 -5.95 21.04
C ASP A 23 5.01 -5.22 21.83
N ALA A 24 4.62 -5.76 22.99
CA ALA A 24 3.51 -5.23 23.79
C ALA A 24 3.69 -3.74 24.18
N THR A 25 4.92 -3.31 24.45
CA THR A 25 5.21 -1.91 24.77
C THR A 25 4.98 -1.02 23.55
N SER A 26 5.34 -1.49 22.35
CA SER A 26 5.09 -0.76 21.10
C SER A 26 3.60 -0.70 20.78
N LEU A 27 2.85 -1.80 20.95
CA LEU A 27 1.40 -1.79 20.71
C LEU A 27 0.66 -0.81 21.64
N GLN A 28 1.08 -0.70 22.91
CA GLN A 28 0.55 0.34 23.79
C GLN A 28 0.83 1.76 23.26
N LYS A 29 2.05 2.01 22.78
CA LYS A 29 2.40 3.32 22.18
C LYS A 29 1.62 3.61 20.89
N ALA A 30 1.33 2.57 20.10
CA ALA A 30 0.47 2.70 18.92
C ALA A 30 -0.95 3.15 19.30
N ALA A 31 -1.54 2.51 20.32
CA ALA A 31 -2.84 2.90 20.85
C ALA A 31 -2.83 4.32 21.40
N ASP A 32 -1.80 4.70 22.15
CA ASP A 32 -1.65 6.06 22.70
C ASP A 32 -1.66 7.13 21.58
N ASP A 33 -0.93 6.88 20.49
CA ASP A 33 -0.83 7.76 19.32
C ASP A 33 -2.15 7.83 18.54
N VAL A 34 -2.79 6.69 18.25
CA VAL A 34 -4.11 6.64 17.60
C VAL A 34 -5.15 7.37 18.44
N ASN A 35 -5.16 7.16 19.76
CA ASN A 35 -6.10 7.79 20.68
C ASN A 35 -5.87 9.31 20.82
N LYS A 36 -4.71 9.87 20.44
CA LYS A 36 -4.57 11.33 20.30
C LYS A 36 -5.49 11.88 19.22
N VAL A 37 -5.55 11.20 18.07
CA VAL A 37 -6.42 11.59 16.95
C VAL A 37 -7.88 11.35 17.31
N ARG A 38 -8.20 10.18 17.88
CA ARG A 38 -9.58 9.80 18.23
C ARG A 38 -10.20 10.68 19.29
N ARG A 39 -9.47 11.01 20.37
CA ARG A 39 -9.93 11.98 21.38
C ARG A 39 -10.22 13.34 20.80
N ARG A 40 -9.38 13.83 19.88
CA ARG A 40 -9.62 15.10 19.18
C ARG A 40 -10.92 15.04 18.39
N ALA A 41 -11.16 13.92 17.71
CA ALA A 41 -12.36 13.70 16.89
C ALA A 41 -13.61 13.33 17.70
N GLY A 42 -13.51 13.10 19.01
CA GLY A 42 -14.62 12.64 19.85
C GLY A 42 -15.03 11.18 19.62
N ALA A 43 -14.11 10.35 19.13
CA ALA A 43 -14.33 8.92 18.92
C ALA A 43 -13.87 8.08 20.13
N ASP A 44 -14.50 6.91 20.33
CA ASP A 44 -14.16 5.98 21.41
C ASP A 44 -12.69 5.55 21.34
N GLU A 45 -12.00 5.44 22.47
CA GLU A 45 -10.61 5.01 22.47
C GLU A 45 -10.46 3.53 22.08
N LEU A 46 -9.29 3.18 21.55
CA LEU A 46 -8.93 1.80 21.18
C LEU A 46 -7.83 1.29 22.12
N ASP A 47 -7.89 -0.01 22.42
CA ASP A 47 -6.90 -0.70 23.23
C ASP A 47 -5.72 -1.21 22.39
N ALA A 48 -4.62 -1.58 23.08
CA ALA A 48 -3.39 -2.03 22.45
C ALA A 48 -3.54 -3.31 21.62
N ASP A 49 -4.43 -4.22 22.01
CA ASP A 49 -4.73 -5.46 21.29
C ASP A 49 -5.49 -5.23 19.97
N GLN A 50 -6.14 -4.06 19.83
CA GLN A 50 -6.81 -3.63 18.61
C GLN A 50 -5.83 -3.00 17.60
N MET A 51 -4.56 -2.79 17.96
CA MET A 51 -3.58 -2.12 17.10
C MET A 51 -3.06 -3.05 16.00
N THR A 52 -3.75 -3.02 14.87
CA THR A 52 -3.39 -3.76 13.65
C THR A 52 -3.15 -2.80 12.48
N ILE A 53 -2.48 -3.29 11.42
CA ILE A 53 -2.35 -2.51 10.17
C ILE A 53 -3.72 -2.19 9.57
N ARG A 54 -4.73 -3.02 9.83
CA ARG A 54 -6.09 -2.71 9.40
C ARG A 54 -6.67 -1.51 10.17
N THR A 55 -6.53 -1.53 11.49
CA THR A 55 -6.97 -0.43 12.36
C THR A 55 -6.34 0.89 11.95
N ILE A 56 -5.03 0.91 11.66
CA ILE A 56 -4.39 2.16 11.22
C ILE A 56 -4.88 2.62 9.85
N LEU A 57 -5.13 1.69 8.92
CA LEU A 57 -5.66 2.02 7.59
C LEU A 57 -7.08 2.58 7.64
N ASP A 58 -7.92 2.07 8.55
CA ASP A 58 -9.28 2.57 8.77
C ASP A 58 -9.25 3.96 9.42
N GLU A 59 -8.38 4.20 10.42
CA GLU A 59 -8.23 5.52 11.04
C GLU A 59 -7.66 6.55 10.06
N ARG A 60 -6.66 6.18 9.25
CA ARG A 60 -6.12 7.05 8.19
C ARG A 60 -7.18 7.42 7.17
N ALA A 61 -8.06 6.49 6.78
CA ALA A 61 -9.14 6.76 5.83
C ALA A 61 -10.18 7.75 6.39
N ARG A 62 -10.48 7.72 7.69
CA ARG A 62 -11.41 8.65 8.35
C ARG A 62 -10.81 10.03 8.55
N GLU A 63 -9.54 10.07 8.94
CA GLU A 63 -8.85 11.27 9.36
C GLU A 63 -8.25 12.04 8.17
N LEU A 64 -7.70 11.36 7.17
CA LEU A 64 -6.93 11.94 6.05
C LEU A 64 -7.66 11.80 4.70
N TYR A 65 -9.00 11.79 4.72
CA TYR A 65 -9.78 11.69 3.50
C TYR A 65 -9.45 12.84 2.54
N TYR A 66 -9.20 12.51 1.26
CA TYR A 66 -8.65 13.40 0.22
C TYR A 66 -7.23 13.95 0.44
N GLU A 67 -6.65 13.83 1.64
CA GLU A 67 -5.34 14.39 1.96
C GLU A 67 -4.19 13.39 1.82
N GLU A 68 -4.45 12.10 2.08
CA GLU A 68 -3.45 11.03 2.00
C GLU A 68 -3.24 10.54 0.56
N PRO A 69 -1.98 10.37 0.09
CA PRO A 69 -1.69 9.64 -1.15
C PRO A 69 -1.92 8.12 -0.95
N ARG A 70 -3.19 7.71 -0.83
CA ARG A 70 -3.61 6.37 -0.38
C ARG A 70 -2.98 5.23 -1.17
N LYS A 71 -2.82 5.40 -2.49
CA LYS A 71 -2.14 4.40 -3.33
C LYS A 71 -0.70 4.18 -2.88
N THR A 72 0.05 5.26 -2.67
CA THR A 72 1.45 5.20 -2.25
C THR A 72 1.58 4.50 -0.90
N GLU A 73 0.71 4.82 0.05
CA GLU A 73 0.73 4.23 1.39
C GLU A 73 0.40 2.73 1.37
N LEU A 74 -0.65 2.33 0.64
CA LEU A 74 -0.99 0.91 0.48
C LEU A 74 0.11 0.14 -0.26
N THR A 75 0.73 0.73 -1.29
CA THR A 75 1.87 0.12 -2.00
C THR A 75 3.07 -0.04 -1.06
N ARG A 76 3.39 0.96 -0.23
CA ARG A 76 4.46 0.89 0.78
C ARG A 76 4.21 -0.25 1.77
N ILE A 77 3.00 -0.33 2.32
CA ILE A 77 2.61 -1.41 3.24
C ILE A 77 2.71 -2.77 2.56
N ALA A 78 2.28 -2.89 1.30
CA ALA A 78 2.40 -4.12 0.53
C ALA A 78 3.86 -4.59 0.38
N PHE A 79 4.79 -3.66 0.11
CA PHE A 79 6.21 -3.99 0.10
C PHE A 79 6.73 -4.43 1.47
N ILE A 80 6.30 -3.79 2.57
CA ILE A 80 6.72 -4.20 3.93
C ILE A 80 6.24 -5.63 4.22
N TYR A 81 4.98 -5.94 3.91
CA TYR A 81 4.46 -7.30 4.05
C TYR A 81 5.25 -8.31 3.21
N ALA A 82 5.50 -8.00 1.93
CA ALA A 82 6.25 -8.88 1.03
C ALA A 82 7.71 -9.10 1.46
N LYS A 83 8.36 -8.07 2.02
CA LYS A 83 9.74 -8.15 2.52
C LYS A 83 9.84 -8.88 3.86
N THR A 84 8.86 -8.72 4.74
CA THR A 84 8.91 -9.29 6.09
C THR A 84 8.30 -10.68 6.19
N GLY A 85 7.45 -11.07 5.23
CA GLY A 85 6.72 -12.34 5.28
C GLY A 85 5.71 -12.43 6.43
N LYS A 86 5.46 -11.33 7.14
CA LYS A 86 4.45 -11.27 8.21
C LYS A 86 3.07 -11.54 7.62
N ALA A 87 2.23 -12.24 8.38
CA ALA A 87 0.83 -12.42 8.02
C ALA A 87 0.06 -11.10 8.24
N ASP A 88 -0.91 -10.83 7.37
CA ASP A 88 -1.89 -9.77 7.61
C ASP A 88 -2.95 -10.20 8.65
N ASP A 89 -3.90 -9.30 8.91
CA ASP A 89 -5.01 -9.49 9.83
C ASP A 89 -5.92 -10.69 9.48
N LYS A 90 -5.89 -11.14 8.23
CA LYS A 90 -6.62 -12.32 7.73
C LYS A 90 -5.75 -13.57 7.61
N GLY A 91 -4.49 -13.52 8.06
CA GLY A 91 -3.57 -14.64 8.01
C GLY A 91 -2.89 -14.85 6.65
N ARG A 92 -3.04 -13.93 5.68
CA ARG A 92 -2.41 -14.02 4.37
C ARG A 92 -0.96 -13.55 4.45
N THR A 93 -0.07 -14.23 3.74
CA THR A 93 1.34 -13.85 3.60
C THR A 93 1.68 -13.50 2.16
N TYR A 94 2.70 -12.66 2.01
CA TYR A 94 3.13 -12.07 0.75
C TYR A 94 4.64 -12.20 0.61
N ARG A 95 5.14 -12.16 -0.63
CA ARG A 95 6.55 -12.39 -0.93
C ARG A 95 6.99 -11.55 -2.14
N MET A 96 8.28 -11.26 -2.20
CA MET A 96 8.83 -10.35 -3.21
C MET A 96 8.93 -10.98 -4.60
N ASP A 97 9.14 -12.30 -4.69
CA ASP A 97 9.31 -13.06 -5.94
C ASP A 97 8.06 -13.08 -6.82
N ASN A 98 6.86 -12.95 -6.24
CA ASN A 98 5.61 -12.91 -6.99
C ASN A 98 4.76 -11.67 -6.67
N PHE A 99 5.40 -10.56 -6.31
CA PHE A 99 4.72 -9.35 -5.82
C PHE A 99 3.66 -8.80 -6.79
N SER A 100 3.91 -8.87 -8.10
CA SER A 100 2.95 -8.43 -9.14
C SER A 100 1.75 -9.38 -9.32
N GLU A 101 1.80 -10.58 -8.74
CA GLU A 101 0.74 -11.58 -8.81
C GLU A 101 -0.05 -11.67 -7.49
N LYS A 102 0.62 -11.45 -6.36
CA LYS A 102 0.01 -11.50 -5.02
C LYS A 102 0.64 -10.46 -4.10
N ASN A 103 -0.16 -9.50 -3.66
CA ASN A 103 0.27 -8.45 -2.74
C ASN A 103 -0.88 -7.95 -1.87
N PHE A 104 -0.53 -7.37 -0.73
CA PHE A 104 -1.51 -6.83 0.22
C PHE A 104 -2.35 -5.70 -0.35
N PHE A 105 -1.81 -4.88 -1.27
CA PHE A 105 -2.55 -3.75 -1.86
C PHE A 105 -3.82 -4.24 -2.55
N TYR A 106 -3.70 -5.26 -3.41
CA TYR A 106 -4.82 -5.84 -4.12
C TYR A 106 -5.79 -6.51 -3.17
N ASP A 107 -5.27 -7.38 -2.30
CA ASP A 107 -6.06 -8.16 -1.34
C ASP A 107 -6.86 -7.24 -0.40
N HIS A 108 -6.25 -6.16 0.11
CA HIS A 108 -6.92 -5.16 0.92
C HIS A 108 -8.01 -4.40 0.13
N ILE A 109 -7.73 -3.98 -1.10
CA ILE A 109 -8.74 -3.28 -1.92
C ILE A 109 -9.96 -4.18 -2.18
N MET A 110 -9.73 -5.43 -2.52
CA MET A 110 -10.81 -6.40 -2.77
C MET A 110 -11.61 -6.72 -1.49
N ASP A 111 -11.00 -6.59 -0.32
CA ASP A 111 -11.67 -6.79 0.97
C ASP A 111 -12.61 -5.63 1.37
N VAL A 112 -12.37 -4.41 0.88
CA VAL A 112 -12.97 -3.19 1.48
C VAL A 112 -13.68 -2.27 0.51
N THR A 113 -13.29 -2.28 -0.75
CA THR A 113 -13.82 -1.33 -1.73
C THR A 113 -14.97 -1.97 -2.46
N ASP A 114 -16.04 -1.21 -2.68
CA ASP A 114 -17.21 -1.71 -3.41
C ASP A 114 -17.07 -1.60 -4.93
N PHE A 115 -16.08 -0.85 -5.41
CA PHE A 115 -15.91 -0.58 -6.84
C PHE A 115 -15.43 -1.82 -7.61
N TYR A 116 -14.43 -2.52 -7.08
CA TYR A 116 -13.72 -3.57 -7.83
C TYR A 116 -14.18 -5.00 -7.51
N ASN A 117 -14.98 -5.20 -6.45
CA ASN A 117 -15.36 -6.54 -5.96
C ASN A 117 -16.87 -6.85 -6.07
N LYS A 118 -17.72 -5.88 -6.43
CA LYS A 118 -19.18 -6.04 -6.55
C LYS A 118 -19.69 -6.00 -8.00
N GLY A 119 -18.78 -6.01 -8.98
CA GLY A 119 -19.14 -5.92 -10.40
C GLY A 119 -19.85 -4.61 -10.76
N VAL A 120 -19.45 -3.51 -10.11
CA VAL A 120 -20.00 -2.18 -10.38
C VAL A 120 -19.65 -1.79 -11.82
N LYS A 121 -20.63 -1.25 -12.54
CA LYS A 121 -20.48 -0.85 -13.94
C LYS A 121 -20.67 0.65 -14.11
N THR A 122 -19.90 1.19 -15.04
CA THR A 122 -20.11 2.53 -15.61
C THR A 122 -21.47 2.61 -16.33
N PRO A 123 -21.99 3.82 -16.60
CA PRO A 123 -23.23 4.00 -17.37
C PRO A 123 -23.20 3.38 -18.78
N ILE A 124 -22.01 3.16 -19.35
CA ILE A 124 -21.81 2.54 -20.66
C ILE A 124 -21.56 1.03 -20.60
N GLY A 125 -21.71 0.41 -19.41
CA GLY A 125 -21.67 -1.04 -19.22
C GLY A 125 -20.29 -1.65 -18.93
N ASN A 126 -19.22 -0.85 -18.91
CA ASN A 126 -17.89 -1.34 -18.52
C ASN A 126 -17.81 -1.56 -17.01
N GLU A 127 -17.28 -2.70 -16.60
CA GLU A 127 -17.07 -3.06 -15.20
C GLU A 127 -15.77 -2.45 -14.65
N TYR A 128 -15.81 -1.99 -13.41
CA TYR A 128 -14.60 -1.55 -12.71
C TYR A 128 -13.82 -2.78 -12.25
N THR A 129 -12.63 -2.98 -12.84
CA THR A 129 -11.74 -4.09 -12.50
C THR A 129 -10.38 -3.59 -12.06
N ILE A 130 -9.71 -4.37 -11.20
CA ILE A 130 -8.31 -4.17 -10.82
C ILE A 130 -7.61 -5.53 -10.82
N ALA A 131 -6.31 -5.54 -11.09
CA ALA A 131 -5.46 -6.72 -11.06
C ALA A 131 -4.30 -6.52 -10.07
N PRO A 132 -3.69 -7.61 -9.54
CA PRO A 132 -2.61 -7.52 -8.57
C PRO A 132 -1.43 -6.65 -9.00
N HIS A 133 -1.06 -6.68 -10.29
CA HIS A 133 0.05 -5.90 -10.83
C HIS A 133 -0.20 -4.38 -10.82
N ASN A 134 -1.44 -3.92 -10.64
CA ASN A 134 -1.77 -2.49 -10.59
C ASN A 134 -1.26 -1.78 -9.32
N VAL A 135 -0.70 -2.54 -8.37
CA VAL A 135 0.08 -2.00 -7.23
C VAL A 135 1.25 -1.11 -7.70
N LEU A 136 1.84 -1.43 -8.86
CA LEU A 136 2.86 -0.62 -9.54
C LEU A 136 2.30 -0.01 -10.82
N TRP A 137 2.77 1.18 -11.16
CA TRP A 137 2.41 1.85 -12.40
C TRP A 137 3.22 1.28 -13.58
N PRO A 138 2.66 1.28 -14.79
CA PRO A 138 3.44 0.94 -15.98
C PRO A 138 4.52 2.00 -16.21
N ILE A 139 5.65 1.57 -16.73
CA ILE A 139 6.64 2.47 -17.30
C ILE A 139 6.06 3.07 -18.58
N ALA A 140 6.17 4.39 -18.69
CA ALA A 140 5.65 5.13 -19.83
C ALA A 140 6.28 4.63 -21.14
N LEU A 141 5.44 4.39 -22.15
CA LEU A 141 5.89 3.82 -23.43
C LEU A 141 6.97 4.67 -24.09
N ASN A 142 6.87 6.00 -24.02
CA ASN A 142 7.87 6.90 -24.57
C ASN A 142 9.25 6.66 -23.93
N ALA A 143 9.32 6.46 -22.62
CA ALA A 143 10.58 6.20 -21.93
C ALA A 143 11.24 4.91 -22.44
N ILE A 144 10.45 3.87 -22.73
CA ILE A 144 10.94 2.60 -23.28
C ILE A 144 11.35 2.78 -24.75
N SER A 145 10.48 3.35 -25.59
CA SER A 145 10.69 3.40 -27.04
C SER A 145 11.78 4.39 -27.48
N THR A 146 12.01 5.48 -26.73
CA THR A 146 13.03 6.47 -27.09
C THR A 146 14.40 6.14 -26.51
N ASN A 147 14.51 5.18 -25.60
CA ASN A 147 15.79 4.75 -25.07
C ASN A 147 16.50 3.82 -26.05
N VAL A 148 17.04 4.39 -27.12
CA VAL A 148 17.73 3.63 -28.18
C VAL A 148 19.12 3.12 -27.77
N GLN A 149 19.68 3.65 -26.68
CA GLN A 149 21.01 3.30 -26.18
C GLN A 149 20.98 2.28 -25.03
N GLY A 150 19.80 1.90 -24.56
CA GLY A 150 19.63 0.97 -23.45
C GLY A 150 18.36 0.15 -23.58
N HIS A 151 18.10 -0.69 -22.58
CA HIS A 151 16.85 -1.42 -22.47
C HIS A 151 16.20 -1.10 -21.13
N ILE A 152 14.94 -0.64 -21.15
CA ILE A 152 14.14 -0.41 -19.96
C ILE A 152 13.05 -1.49 -19.91
N ASN A 153 13.11 -2.34 -18.89
CA ASN A 153 12.08 -3.32 -18.62
C ASN A 153 10.75 -2.63 -18.27
N GLN A 154 9.65 -3.21 -18.74
CA GLN A 154 8.30 -2.85 -18.34
C GLN A 154 7.95 -3.50 -16.99
N THR A 155 7.07 -2.86 -16.23
CA THR A 155 6.51 -3.44 -15.01
C THR A 155 5.75 -4.75 -15.33
N PRO A 156 6.02 -5.87 -14.63
CA PRO A 156 5.36 -7.14 -14.90
C PRO A 156 3.83 -7.03 -14.86
N GLY A 157 3.16 -7.63 -15.84
CA GLY A 157 1.69 -7.62 -15.97
C GLY A 157 1.15 -6.60 -16.97
N TYR A 158 1.95 -5.61 -17.36
CA TYR A 158 1.60 -4.67 -18.44
C TYR A 158 2.14 -5.15 -19.80
N ALA A 159 1.51 -4.69 -20.88
CA ALA A 159 1.95 -5.00 -22.24
C ALA A 159 3.40 -4.55 -22.48
N GLY A 160 4.20 -5.43 -23.07
CA GLY A 160 5.64 -5.24 -23.27
C GLY A 160 6.49 -5.90 -22.19
N SER A 161 5.93 -6.31 -21.05
CA SER A 161 6.69 -7.00 -19.99
C SER A 161 7.15 -8.40 -20.38
N GLU A 162 6.54 -9.01 -21.40
CA GLU A 162 7.01 -10.25 -22.04
C GLU A 162 8.38 -10.11 -22.72
N ASN A 163 8.80 -8.87 -23.03
CA ASN A 163 10.09 -8.58 -23.64
C ASN A 163 11.16 -8.16 -22.62
N ASN A 164 10.84 -8.24 -21.32
CA ASN A 164 11.80 -7.93 -20.27
C ASN A 164 13.01 -8.87 -20.35
N ILE A 165 14.18 -8.29 -20.19
CA ILE A 165 15.44 -9.05 -20.11
C ILE A 165 15.97 -9.05 -18.68
N GLU A 166 16.87 -9.98 -18.38
CA GLU A 166 17.58 -10.00 -17.10
C GLU A 166 18.31 -8.66 -16.89
N PRO A 167 18.12 -7.98 -15.74
CA PRO A 167 18.82 -6.73 -15.45
C PRO A 167 20.33 -6.92 -15.51
N LEU A 168 21.04 -5.92 -16.03
CA LEU A 168 22.50 -5.91 -16.00
C LEU A 168 22.97 -5.72 -14.55
N ASP A 169 23.66 -6.73 -14.01
CA ASP A 169 24.44 -6.58 -12.77
C ASP A 169 25.67 -5.73 -13.08
N ILE A 170 25.56 -4.43 -12.83
CA ILE A 170 26.71 -3.53 -12.90
C ILE A 170 27.38 -3.55 -11.52
N ASP A 171 28.58 -4.13 -11.47
CA ASP A 171 29.46 -4.01 -10.31
C ASP A 171 29.95 -2.57 -10.17
N PHE A 172 29.40 -1.84 -9.20
CA PHE A 172 29.79 -0.47 -8.86
C PHE A 172 31.04 -0.40 -7.97
N SER A 173 31.73 -1.51 -7.72
CA SER A 173 32.93 -1.55 -6.87
C SER A 173 34.25 -1.19 -7.57
N LYS A 174 34.20 -0.74 -8.84
CA LYS A 174 35.37 -0.29 -9.61
C LYS A 174 35.58 1.22 -9.58
#